data_AF-A0A534J765-F1
#
_entry.id   AF-A0A534J765-F1
#
_cell.length_a   1.000
_cell.length_b   1.000
_cell.length_c   1.000
_cell.angle_alpha   90.00
_cell.angle_beta   90.00
_cell.angle_gamma   90.00
#
_symmetry.space_group_name_H-M   'P 1'
#
loop_
_entity.id
_entity.type
_entity.pdbx_description
1 polymer ?
#
loop_
_entity_poly.entity_id
_entity_poly.type
_entity_poly.pdbx_seq_one_letter_code
_entity_poly.pdbx_strand_id
1 'polypeptide(L)'
;MIETEVLVQVPTTGVGKLRLVEYTDPYSIWCWGCEPLIRRVEQVYPDGVEIEIRMGGLFEDFGPMREQFARMSGGQWKESVLAFMNAVAEHHQMPMDPLAMMETIEDFKSTWPACVAVKAAERQGIPVGRKYLRRLREA
;
A
#
# COMPACT_ATOMS: atom_id res chain seq x y z
N MET A 1 31.83 -1.87 7.01
CA MET A 1 32.11 -2.76 5.85
C MET A 1 30.88 -3.59 5.51
N ILE A 2 29.85 -2.94 4.97
CA ILE A 2 29.11 -3.38 3.79
C ILE A 2 28.84 -2.05 3.07
N GLU A 3 29.71 -1.70 2.14
CA GLU A 3 29.49 -0.57 1.24
C GLU A 3 28.36 -0.96 0.29
N THR A 4 27.16 -0.44 0.53
CA THR A 4 26.10 -0.50 -0.47
C THR A 4 26.12 0.82 -1.23
N GLU A 5 27.16 1.04 -2.02
CA GLU A 5 27.07 1.96 -3.14
C GLU A 5 26.09 1.37 -4.15
N VAL A 6 24.81 1.67 -3.95
CA VAL A 6 23.82 1.53 -5.01
C VAL A 6 24.13 2.65 -6.00
N LEU A 7 25.10 2.40 -6.88
CA LEU A 7 25.33 3.17 -8.11
C LEU A 7 24.15 2.93 -9.06
N VAL A 8 22.98 3.46 -8.72
CA VAL A 8 21.96 3.72 -9.73
C VAL A 8 22.26 5.11 -10.26
N GLN A 9 23.16 5.17 -11.25
CA GLN A 9 23.23 6.33 -12.13
C GLN A 9 21.88 6.39 -12.87
N VAL A 10 20.94 7.17 -12.32
CA VAL A 10 19.76 7.55 -13.09
C VAL A 10 20.29 8.32 -14.31
N PRO A 11 19.93 7.94 -15.55
CA PRO A 11 20.43 8.62 -16.73
C PRO A 11 20.03 10.10 -16.66
N THR A 12 20.97 10.97 -16.34
CA THR A 12 20.77 12.43 -16.36
C THR A 12 20.83 12.99 -17.78
N THR A 13 21.12 12.14 -18.77
CA THR A 13 21.38 12.54 -20.17
C THR A 13 20.41 11.93 -21.20
N GLY A 14 19.29 11.33 -20.76
CA GLY A 14 18.18 10.93 -21.63
C GLY A 14 17.06 11.97 -21.61
N VAL A 15 16.53 12.35 -22.77
CA VAL A 15 15.42 13.31 -22.88
C VAL A 15 14.14 12.73 -22.24
N GLY A 16 13.76 13.22 -21.06
CA GLY A 16 12.49 12.93 -20.37
C GLY A 16 12.63 12.34 -18.96
N LYS A 17 11.59 12.48 -18.12
CA LYS A 17 11.54 11.86 -16.78
C LYS A 17 11.31 10.34 -16.88
N LEU A 18 11.92 9.57 -15.98
CA LEU A 18 11.60 8.15 -15.80
C LEU A 18 10.21 8.05 -15.16
N ARG A 19 9.29 7.34 -15.78
CA ARG A 19 7.97 7.09 -15.20
C ARG A 19 7.98 5.85 -14.32
N LEU A 20 7.70 6.02 -13.03
CA LEU A 20 7.49 4.93 -12.07
C LEU A 20 5.99 4.79 -11.82
N VAL A 21 5.44 3.61 -12.12
CA VAL A 21 4.02 3.32 -11.88
C VAL A 21 3.89 2.44 -10.64
N GLU A 22 3.31 2.99 -9.57
CA GLU A 22 3.00 2.23 -8.36
C GLU A 22 1.54 1.76 -8.44
N TYR A 23 1.36 0.44 -8.57
CA TYR A 23 0.06 -0.19 -8.34
C TYR A 23 -0.10 -0.42 -6.84
N THR A 24 -1.19 0.12 -6.29
CA THR A 24 -1.33 0.22 -4.85
C THR A 24 -2.80 0.16 -4.44
N ASP A 25 -3.06 -0.21 -3.19
CA ASP A 25 -4.41 -0.30 -2.64
C ASP A 25 -4.45 0.38 -1.25
N PRO A 26 -5.49 1.15 -0.91
CA PRO A 26 -5.59 1.81 0.39
C PRO A 26 -5.57 0.84 1.59
N TYR A 27 -6.09 -0.37 1.45
CA TYR A 27 -6.19 -1.37 2.53
C TYR A 27 -5.05 -2.38 2.53
N SER A 28 -4.15 -2.34 1.56
CA SER A 28 -3.00 -3.25 1.53
C SER A 28 -1.95 -2.82 2.56
N ILE A 29 -1.79 -3.63 3.62
CA ILE A 29 -0.78 -3.41 4.66
C ILE A 29 0.66 -3.42 4.11
N TRP A 30 0.91 -4.15 3.02
CA TRP A 30 2.20 -4.12 2.34
C TRP A 30 2.41 -2.85 1.54
N CYS A 31 1.36 -2.34 0.87
CA CYS A 31 1.42 -1.05 0.19
C CYS A 31 1.65 0.09 1.18
N TRP A 32 1.06 0.01 2.38
CA TRP A 32 1.35 0.93 3.47
C TRP A 32 2.82 0.88 3.89
N GLY A 33 3.36 -0.34 4.09
CA GLY A 33 4.78 -0.56 4.36
C GLY A 33 5.73 0.02 3.29
N CYS A 34 5.33 0.01 2.02
CA CYS A 34 6.12 0.57 0.92
C CYS A 34 6.04 2.10 0.81
N GLU A 35 5.11 2.77 1.49
CA GLU A 35 4.90 4.21 1.30
C GLU A 35 6.15 5.08 1.60
N PRO A 36 6.96 4.82 2.64
CA PRO A 36 8.20 5.56 2.87
C PRO A 36 9.19 5.42 1.72
N LEU A 37 9.27 4.23 1.11
CA LEU A 37 10.15 3.99 -0.04
C LEU A 37 9.71 4.82 -1.25
N ILE A 38 8.41 4.81 -1.57
CA ILE A 38 7.87 5.59 -2.68
C ILE A 38 8.09 7.10 -2.46
N ARG A 39 7.81 7.59 -1.25
CA ARG A 39 8.08 9.00 -0.89
C ARG A 39 9.56 9.34 -0.98
N ARG A 40 10.45 8.41 -0.59
CA ARG A 40 11.90 8.61 -0.72
C ARG A 40 12.30 8.76 -2.19
N VAL A 41 11.70 8.00 -3.10
CA VAL A 41 11.97 8.17 -4.54
C VAL A 41 11.58 9.57 -5.03
N GLU A 42 10.40 10.08 -4.63
CA GLU A 42 9.96 11.44 -4.98
C GLU A 42 10.92 12.52 -4.47
N GLN A 43 11.48 12.32 -3.27
CA GLN A 43 12.39 13.28 -2.63
C GLN A 43 13.82 13.20 -3.18
N VAL A 44 14.31 12.00 -3.50
CA VAL A 44 15.69 11.79 -3.98
C VAL A 44 15.81 12.11 -5.47
N TYR A 45 14.73 11.91 -6.25
CA TYR A 45 14.74 12.09 -7.70
C TYR A 45 13.62 13.02 -8.22
N PRO A 46 13.48 14.26 -7.70
CA PRO A 46 12.36 15.15 -8.01
C PRO A 46 12.27 15.54 -9.50
N ASP A 47 13.43 15.67 -10.15
CA ASP A 47 13.53 16.05 -11.56
C ASP A 47 13.70 14.85 -12.49
N GLY A 48 14.10 13.70 -11.95
CA GLY A 48 14.43 12.50 -12.72
C GLY A 48 13.30 11.47 -12.79
N VAL A 49 12.37 11.47 -11.83
CA VAL A 49 11.29 10.48 -11.74
C VAL A 49 9.93 11.16 -11.66
N GLU A 50 8.97 10.65 -12.43
CA GLU A 50 7.55 10.95 -12.29
C GLU A 50 6.83 9.72 -11.74
N ILE A 51 6.19 9.85 -10.58
CA ILE A 51 5.45 8.76 -9.96
C ILE A 51 3.97 8.84 -10.34
N GLU A 52 3.48 7.81 -11.02
CA GLU A 52 2.07 7.59 -11.31
C GLU A 52 1.49 6.56 -10.34
N ILE A 53 0.40 6.89 -9.66
CA ILE A 53 -0.30 5.93 -8.79
C ILE A 53 -1.53 5.37 -9.48
N ARG A 54 -1.63 4.04 -9.46
CA ARG A 54 -2.76 3.28 -9.97
C ARG A 54 -3.37 2.47 -8.84
N MET A 55 -4.69 2.59 -8.69
CA MET A 55 -5.42 1.76 -7.74
C MET A 55 -5.47 0.33 -8.28
N GLY A 56 -4.94 -0.61 -7.49
CA GLY A 56 -4.87 -2.03 -7.86
C GLY A 56 -6.19 -2.77 -7.66
N GLY A 57 -7.00 -2.39 -6.66
CA GLY A 57 -8.24 -3.10 -6.34
C GLY A 57 -7.96 -4.51 -5.83
N LEU A 58 -7.25 -4.60 -4.70
CA LEU A 58 -6.77 -5.87 -4.13
C LEU A 58 -7.88 -6.92 -3.97
N PHE A 59 -9.06 -6.50 -3.50
CA PHE A 59 -10.22 -7.38 -3.38
C PHE A 59 -11.46 -6.66 -3.90
N GLU A 60 -12.03 -7.15 -5.00
CA GLU A 60 -13.39 -6.77 -5.41
C GLU A 60 -14.43 -7.40 -4.47
N ASP A 61 -14.24 -8.67 -4.11
CA ASP A 61 -14.94 -9.39 -3.05
C ASP A 61 -13.94 -10.18 -2.19
N PHE A 62 -13.95 -9.92 -0.88
CA PHE A 62 -13.07 -10.57 0.09
C PHE A 62 -13.63 -11.90 0.61
N GLY A 63 -14.90 -12.22 0.36
CA GLY A 63 -15.55 -13.46 0.79
C GLY A 63 -14.74 -14.72 0.49
N PRO A 64 -14.33 -14.96 -0.77
CA PRO A 64 -13.52 -16.14 -1.11
C PRO A 64 -12.19 -16.24 -0.37
N MET A 65 -11.52 -15.10 -0.15
CA MET A 65 -10.26 -15.06 0.58
C MET A 65 -10.47 -15.40 2.06
N ARG A 66 -11.53 -14.87 2.67
CA ARG A 66 -11.94 -15.19 4.04
C ARG A 66 -12.22 -16.68 4.21
N GLU A 67 -12.98 -17.27 3.28
CA GLU A 67 -13.27 -18.72 3.28
C GLU A 67 -11.99 -19.56 3.16
N GLN A 68 -11.08 -19.13 2.29
CA GLN A 68 -9.77 -19.78 2.16
C GLN A 68 -8.97 -19.72 3.46
N PHE A 69 -8.91 -18.56 4.12
CA PHE A 69 -8.25 -18.42 5.41
C PHE A 69 -8.92 -19.25 6.51
N ALA A 70 -10.25 -19.28 6.57
CA ALA A 70 -11.01 -20.15 7.46
C ALA A 70 -10.65 -21.62 7.30
N ARG A 71 -10.56 -22.09 6.06
CA ARG A 71 -10.19 -23.48 5.76
C ARG A 71 -8.74 -23.80 6.11
N MET A 72 -7.79 -22.93 5.77
CA MET A 72 -6.35 -23.18 5.96
C MET A 72 -5.90 -23.09 7.42
N SER A 73 -6.65 -22.37 8.26
CA SER A 73 -6.32 -22.15 9.68
C SER A 73 -6.94 -23.18 10.63
N GLY A 74 -7.66 -24.19 10.13
CA GLY A 74 -8.37 -25.14 10.98
C GLY A 74 -9.44 -24.48 11.87
N GLY A 75 -10.05 -23.39 11.39
CA GLY A 75 -11.06 -22.61 12.12
C GLY A 75 -10.52 -21.44 12.95
N GLN A 76 -9.20 -21.28 13.07
CA GLN A 76 -8.53 -20.21 13.85
C GLN A 76 -8.05 -19.06 12.94
N TRP A 77 -8.90 -18.62 12.03
CA TRP A 77 -8.47 -17.72 10.96
C TRP A 77 -8.22 -16.31 11.46
N LYS A 78 -8.94 -15.85 12.49
CA LYS A 78 -8.72 -14.52 13.07
C LYS A 78 -7.37 -14.44 13.75
N GLU A 79 -7.01 -15.46 14.52
CA GLU A 79 -5.74 -15.61 15.19
C GLU A 79 -4.59 -15.68 14.17
N SER A 80 -4.81 -16.42 13.08
CA SER A 80 -3.84 -16.52 11.98
C SER A 80 -3.64 -15.18 11.26
N VAL A 81 -4.72 -14.44 10.98
CA VAL A 81 -4.65 -13.11 10.36
C VAL A 81 -4.02 -12.09 11.30
N LEU A 82 -4.35 -12.11 12.59
CA LEU A 82 -3.74 -11.23 13.58
C LEU A 82 -2.24 -11.48 13.71
N ALA A 83 -1.82 -12.74 13.79
CA ALA A 83 -0.41 -13.11 13.82
C ALA A 83 0.33 -12.64 12.55
N PHE A 84 -0.29 -12.80 11.38
CA PHE A 84 0.22 -12.29 10.12
C PHE A 84 0.36 -10.77 10.12
N MET A 85 -0.68 -10.04 10.52
CA MET A 85 -0.65 -8.57 10.59
C MET A 85 0.42 -8.06 11.57
N ASN A 86 0.57 -8.70 12.73
CA ASN A 86 1.65 -8.37 13.68
C ASN A 86 3.04 -8.57 13.05
N ALA A 87 3.27 -9.69 12.37
CA ALA A 87 4.54 -9.96 11.70
C ALA A 87 4.83 -8.95 10.58
N VAL A 88 3.81 -8.51 9.82
CA VAL A 88 3.97 -7.47 8.80
C VAL A 88 4.29 -6.11 9.43
N ALA A 89 3.58 -5.73 10.50
CA ALA A 89 3.85 -4.49 11.24
C ALA A 89 5.29 -4.45 11.75
N GLU A 90 5.74 -5.53 12.37
CA GLU A 90 7.12 -5.70 12.85
C GLU A 90 8.12 -5.66 11.69
N HIS A 91 7.82 -6.25 10.54
CA HIS A 91 8.74 -6.26 9.41
C HIS A 91 9.00 -4.85 8.85
N HIS A 92 7.93 -4.11 8.53
CA HIS A 92 8.06 -2.84 7.82
C HIS A 92 8.20 -1.61 8.75
N GLN A 93 7.94 -1.76 10.06
CA GLN A 93 8.02 -0.72 11.09
C GLN A 93 7.13 0.53 10.85
N MET A 94 6.22 0.49 9.87
CA MET A 94 5.19 1.50 9.69
C MET A 94 4.12 1.40 10.79
N PRO A 95 3.59 2.54 11.31
CA PRO A 95 2.55 2.53 12.33
C PRO A 95 1.33 1.75 11.86
N MET A 96 0.91 0.76 12.64
CA MET A 96 -0.25 -0.08 12.36
C MET A 96 -0.77 -0.61 13.69
N ASP A 97 -2.09 -0.70 13.84
CA ASP A 97 -2.72 -1.33 15.00
C ASP A 97 -3.49 -2.58 14.54
N PRO A 98 -2.82 -3.76 14.51
CA PRO A 98 -3.45 -5.01 14.12
C PRO A 98 -4.69 -5.36 14.95
N LEU A 99 -4.70 -5.02 16.25
CA LEU A 99 -5.83 -5.35 17.12
C LEU A 99 -7.06 -4.53 16.74
N ALA A 100 -6.90 -3.21 16.55
CA ALA A 100 -7.99 -2.34 16.10
C ALA A 100 -8.52 -2.75 14.72
N MET A 101 -7.63 -3.10 13.78
CA MET A 101 -8.03 -3.57 12.44
C MET A 101 -8.86 -4.86 12.50
N MET A 102 -8.58 -5.73 13.47
CA MET A 102 -9.32 -6.97 13.68
C MET A 102 -10.73 -6.76 14.23
N GLU A 103 -11.06 -5.60 14.79
CA GLU A 103 -12.41 -5.30 15.29
C GLU A 103 -13.45 -5.28 14.15
N THR A 104 -13.06 -4.83 12.96
CA THR A 104 -13.95 -4.68 11.79
C THR A 104 -13.72 -5.73 10.70
N ILE A 105 -12.82 -6.69 10.91
CA ILE A 105 -12.40 -7.65 9.88
C ILE A 105 -13.58 -8.50 9.36
N GLU A 106 -14.62 -8.72 10.16
CA GLU A 106 -15.83 -9.47 9.76
C GLU A 106 -16.71 -8.71 8.77
N ASP A 107 -16.73 -7.39 8.91
CA ASP A 107 -17.52 -6.51 8.05
C ASP A 107 -16.79 -6.14 6.76
N PHE A 108 -15.48 -6.38 6.70
CA PHE A 108 -14.67 -6.12 5.51
C PHE A 108 -15.12 -6.94 4.30
N LYS A 109 -15.63 -6.27 3.26
CA LYS A 109 -16.14 -6.92 2.04
C LYS A 109 -15.26 -6.72 0.82
N SER A 110 -14.61 -5.56 0.70
CA SER A 110 -13.97 -5.15 -0.55
C SER A 110 -13.03 -3.99 -0.32
N THR A 111 -11.93 -3.92 -1.07
CA THR A 111 -11.09 -2.73 -1.15
C THR A 111 -11.49 -1.79 -2.27
N TRP A 112 -12.34 -2.25 -3.19
CA TRP A 112 -12.73 -1.51 -4.38
C TRP A 112 -13.38 -0.15 -4.09
N PRO A 113 -14.30 0.00 -3.11
CA PRO A 113 -14.88 1.30 -2.79
C PRO A 113 -13.84 2.33 -2.35
N ALA A 114 -12.82 1.92 -1.58
CA ALA A 114 -11.74 2.82 -1.17
C ALA A 114 -10.86 3.23 -2.35
N CYS A 115 -10.57 2.30 -3.28
CA CYS A 115 -9.90 2.62 -4.53
C CYS A 115 -10.68 3.67 -5.36
N VAL A 116 -11.98 3.49 -5.51
CA VAL A 116 -12.86 4.45 -6.20
C VAL A 116 -12.84 5.81 -5.51
N ALA A 117 -12.90 5.84 -4.17
CA ALA A 117 -12.85 7.07 -3.40
C ALA A 117 -11.54 7.86 -3.62
N VAL A 118 -10.40 7.17 -3.70
CA VAL A 118 -9.11 7.80 -4.06
C VAL A 118 -9.16 8.41 -5.45
N LYS A 119 -9.66 7.67 -6.46
CA LYS A 119 -9.76 8.20 -7.82
C LYS A 119 -10.78 9.34 -7.91
N ALA A 120 -11.83 9.34 -7.11
CA ALA A 120 -12.78 10.45 -7.01
C ALA A 120 -12.12 11.71 -6.40
N ALA A 121 -11.31 11.56 -5.35
CA ALA A 121 -10.53 12.66 -4.79
C ALA A 121 -9.49 13.19 -5.79
N GLU A 122 -8.86 12.30 -6.56
CA GLU A 122 -7.88 12.68 -7.60
C GLU A 122 -8.48 13.53 -8.73
N ARG A 123 -9.80 13.43 -9.00
CA ARG A 123 -10.50 14.32 -9.94
C ARG A 123 -10.48 15.79 -9.50
N GLN A 124 -10.20 16.06 -8.22
CA GLN A 124 -10.02 17.42 -7.68
C GLN A 124 -8.55 17.88 -7.77
N GLY A 125 -7.67 17.04 -8.29
CA GLY A 125 -6.23 17.27 -8.43
C GLY A 125 -5.41 16.10 -7.88
N ILE A 126 -4.32 15.77 -8.57
CA ILE A 126 -3.39 14.70 -8.17
C ILE A 126 -2.93 14.86 -6.71
N PRO A 127 -2.52 16.04 -6.23
CA PRO A 127 -2.12 16.22 -4.83
C PRO A 127 -3.24 15.92 -3.82
N VAL A 128 -4.49 16.21 -4.17
CA VAL A 128 -5.66 15.91 -3.33
C VAL A 128 -5.87 14.40 -3.25
N GLY A 129 -5.82 13.70 -4.38
CA GLY A 129 -5.88 12.24 -4.42
C GLY A 129 -4.78 11.58 -3.58
N ARG A 130 -3.54 12.06 -3.67
CA ARG A 130 -2.40 11.56 -2.85
C ARG A 130 -2.62 11.78 -1.35
N LYS A 131 -3.08 12.98 -0.96
CA LYS A 131 -3.40 13.28 0.44
C LYS A 131 -4.54 12.41 0.95
N TYR A 132 -5.58 12.19 0.13
CA TYR A 132 -6.70 11.34 0.48
C TYR A 132 -6.29 9.87 0.64
N LEU A 133 -5.49 9.33 -0.29
CA LEU A 133 -4.93 7.98 -0.17
C LEU A 133 -4.14 7.80 1.14
N ARG A 134 -3.28 8.77 1.48
CA ARG A 134 -2.55 8.76 2.74
C ARG A 134 -3.49 8.72 3.94
N ARG A 135 -4.52 9.56 3.95
CA ARG A 135 -5.48 9.62 5.06
C ARG A 135 -6.29 8.34 5.22
N LEU A 136 -6.65 7.68 4.12
CA LEU A 136 -7.30 6.37 4.17
C LEU A 136 -6.38 5.28 4.74
N ARG A 137 -5.09 5.31 4.41
CA ARG A 137 -4.11 4.35 4.97
C ARG A 137 -3.86 4.54 6.46
N GLU A 138 -4.04 5.76 6.96
CA GLU A 138 -3.86 6.11 8.39
C GLU A 138 -5.12 5.86 9.24
N ALA A 139 -6.29 5.71 8.62
CA ALA A 139 -7.60 5.60 9.28
C ALA A 139 -7.92 4.16 9.70
#